data_AF-A0A1F6RAZ5-F1
#
_entry.id   AF-A0A1F6RAZ5-F1
#
_cell.length_a   1.000
_cell.length_b   1.000
_cell.length_c   1.000
_cell.angle_alpha   90.00
_cell.angle_beta   90.00
_cell.angle_gamma   90.00
#
_symmetry.space_group_name_H-M   'P 1'
#
loop_
_entity.id
_entity.type
_entity.pdbx_description
1 polymer ?
#
loop_
_entity_poly.entity_id
_entity_poly.type
_entity_poly.pdbx_seq_one_letter_code
_entity_poly.pdbx_strand_id
1 'polypeptide(L)'
;MKNKIFIIALALLVSSTPSVLAKSTTVQEIQDLPSKSSSKATSDKSIPSDHWAYKTLEDISKKYGLLMGKPTEKFNGSGTLTRNEAAFIFVNLIGKIEKDQVQLSESEKTRLEILKQELKGELGELTSKVASLETSVDSLKGSVSNLEEENKKDWKFDYGEKFKINGGLQAQFTGNFKKGDDQYPSNFALPYSEIRFSGKMNPKVGYVAALVPTRAFDGSEKGVLREAYATLDVIPHHTVYLGQNMVPIGYEGPQNPMAIETIDKAQMSRKLTDMPDLGVKAEGNWDFFSYSLGAYNGNGQNTADSNSHLALASWATVKPLYKYPQLGKLELGGGCYTGNNGSYNKDILSFYSGYKLKKFALWGEYLTANGYLDSKQKADSFYLHSSYYLTNKLQLLARFDQFDPNTKVKKNLNREYTVGGNYLLRDNLSLMMGLVQVANQEGRNSQRLEALTQIMF
;
A
#
# COMPACT_ATOMS: atom_id res chain seq x y z
N MET A 1 -50.47 -3.55 42.25
CA MET A 1 -50.64 -4.00 40.85
C MET A 1 -49.85 -5.30 40.74
N LYS A 2 -50.47 -6.48 40.91
CA LYS A 2 -51.20 -7.28 39.88
C LYS A 2 -50.31 -7.48 38.64
N ASN A 3 -49.88 -8.65 38.17
CA ASN A 3 -50.20 -10.08 38.38
C ASN A 3 -48.97 -10.90 37.92
N LYS A 4 -48.43 -11.87 38.68
CA LYS A 4 -48.82 -13.30 38.75
C LYS A 4 -48.79 -14.03 37.39
N ILE A 5 -47.98 -15.09 37.29
CA ILE A 5 -48.47 -16.49 37.25
C ILE A 5 -47.41 -17.40 37.93
N PHE A 6 -47.95 -18.31 38.73
CA PHE A 6 -47.36 -19.31 39.62
C PHE A 6 -47.85 -20.69 39.13
N ILE A 7 -47.19 -21.79 39.55
CA ILE A 7 -47.65 -23.19 39.79
C ILE A 7 -46.52 -24.17 39.37
N ILE A 8 -45.73 -24.74 40.30
CA ILE A 8 -45.98 -25.90 41.22
C ILE A 8 -45.99 -27.23 40.44
N ALA A 9 -44.89 -28.00 40.42
CA ALA A 9 -44.43 -29.05 41.35
C ALA A 9 -44.95 -30.47 41.01
N LEU A 10 -44.06 -31.47 40.90
CA LEU A 10 -43.94 -32.59 41.85
C LEU A 10 -42.93 -33.68 41.37
N ALA A 11 -42.20 -34.17 42.36
CA ALA A 11 -41.17 -35.20 42.46
C ALA A 11 -41.18 -36.43 41.53
N LEU A 12 -39.96 -36.93 41.24
CA LEU A 12 -39.59 -38.33 41.48
C LEU A 12 -38.06 -38.49 41.59
N LEU A 13 -37.62 -38.87 42.79
CA LEU A 13 -36.29 -39.40 43.11
C LEU A 13 -36.16 -40.81 42.54
N VAL A 14 -35.15 -41.10 41.70
CA VAL A 14 -34.56 -42.44 41.54
C VAL A 14 -33.06 -42.33 41.23
N SER A 15 -32.26 -42.56 42.28
CA SER A 15 -30.98 -43.29 42.33
C SER A 15 -29.93 -43.19 41.21
N SER A 16 -28.76 -42.68 41.60
CA SER A 16 -27.41 -43.25 41.43
C SER A 16 -27.04 -43.96 40.12
N THR A 17 -26.17 -43.30 39.33
CA THR A 17 -24.76 -43.69 39.11
C THR A 17 -24.06 -42.50 38.41
N PRO A 18 -22.77 -42.21 38.68
CA PRO A 18 -22.03 -41.28 37.82
C PRO A 18 -21.68 -42.04 36.53
N SER A 19 -22.55 -41.96 35.53
CA SER A 19 -22.08 -42.20 34.17
C SER A 19 -21.09 -41.09 33.84
N VAL A 20 -19.82 -41.46 33.68
CA VAL A 20 -18.82 -40.64 33.00
C VAL A 20 -19.36 -40.42 31.60
N LEU A 21 -20.10 -39.33 31.41
CA LEU A 21 -20.45 -38.86 30.09
C LEU A 21 -19.12 -38.41 29.48
N ALA A 22 -18.67 -39.08 28.41
CA ALA A 22 -17.58 -38.56 27.61
C ALA A 22 -18.09 -37.24 27.00
N LYS A 23 -17.76 -36.13 27.66
CA LYS A 23 -18.02 -34.79 27.14
C LYS A 23 -17.32 -34.74 25.79
N SER A 24 -18.06 -34.46 24.72
CA SER A 24 -17.45 -34.33 23.39
C SER A 24 -16.66 -33.04 23.34
N THR A 25 -15.39 -33.12 22.95
CA THR A 25 -14.54 -31.95 22.69
C THR A 25 -15.23 -30.99 21.74
N THR A 26 -15.45 -29.76 22.18
CA THR A 26 -15.91 -28.67 21.30
C THR A 26 -14.73 -27.82 20.83
N VAL A 27 -14.90 -27.09 19.71
CA VAL A 27 -13.93 -26.09 19.26
C VAL A 27 -13.72 -25.04 20.35
N GLN A 28 -14.78 -24.66 21.06
CA GLN A 28 -14.72 -23.73 22.20
C GLN A 28 -13.78 -24.25 23.31
N GLU A 29 -13.85 -25.54 23.64
CA GLU A 29 -12.96 -26.13 24.65
C GLU A 29 -11.50 -26.26 24.19
N ILE A 30 -11.23 -26.26 22.88
CA ILE A 30 -9.87 -26.20 22.33
C ILE A 30 -9.34 -24.76 22.40
N GLN A 31 -10.21 -23.76 22.21
CA GLN A 31 -9.88 -22.34 22.36
C GLN A 31 -9.62 -21.94 23.81
N ASP A 32 -10.29 -22.59 24.77
CA ASP A 32 -10.10 -22.35 26.20
C ASP A 32 -8.84 -23.03 26.78
N LEU A 33 -8.04 -23.71 25.96
CA LEU A 33 -6.79 -24.32 26.42
C LEU A 33 -5.80 -23.23 26.87
N PRO A 34 -5.16 -23.38 28.05
CA PRO A 34 -4.27 -22.36 28.58
C PRO A 34 -3.08 -22.12 27.63
N SER A 35 -2.87 -20.85 27.26
CA SER A 35 -1.74 -20.42 26.45
C SER A 35 -0.44 -20.61 27.23
N LYS A 36 0.44 -21.48 26.72
CA LYS A 36 1.75 -21.73 27.34
C LYS A 36 2.75 -20.69 26.82
N SER A 37 3.50 -20.04 27.72
CA SER A 37 4.66 -19.26 27.32
C SER A 37 5.69 -20.17 26.67
N SER A 38 6.35 -19.66 25.63
CA SER A 38 7.21 -20.37 24.70
C SER A 38 8.28 -21.24 25.38
N SER A 39 8.02 -22.54 25.46
CA SER A 39 9.06 -23.55 25.44
C SER A 39 8.97 -24.27 24.10
N LYS A 40 10.02 -24.19 23.27
CA LYS A 40 10.14 -24.95 22.01
C LYS A 40 9.64 -26.39 22.22
N ALA A 41 8.42 -26.68 21.77
CA ALA A 41 7.96 -28.05 21.65
C ALA A 41 8.87 -28.72 20.62
N THR A 42 9.32 -29.95 20.91
CA THR A 42 10.15 -30.75 20.01
C THR A 42 9.38 -30.99 18.71
N SER A 43 9.66 -30.18 17.69
CA SER A 43 8.95 -30.10 16.41
C SER A 43 9.12 -31.31 15.49
N ASP A 44 9.95 -32.29 15.87
CA ASP A 44 10.50 -33.26 14.92
C ASP A 44 10.02 -34.70 15.15
N LYS A 45 9.04 -34.94 16.03
CA LYS A 45 8.47 -36.29 16.22
C LYS A 45 7.36 -36.55 15.21
N SER A 46 7.66 -37.38 14.21
CA SER A 46 6.66 -37.93 13.29
C SER A 46 5.79 -38.98 13.97
N ILE A 47 4.52 -39.06 13.57
CA ILE A 47 3.50 -40.04 13.90
C ILE A 47 3.41 -41.01 12.71
N PRO A 48 3.93 -42.24 12.85
CA PRO A 48 3.82 -43.28 11.84
C PRO A 48 2.37 -43.69 11.52
N SER A 49 2.14 -44.24 10.34
CA SER A 49 0.80 -44.64 9.87
C SER A 49 0.17 -45.80 10.66
N ASP A 50 0.97 -46.56 11.40
CA ASP A 50 0.56 -47.63 12.31
C ASP A 50 0.27 -47.13 13.74
N HIS A 51 0.55 -45.86 14.05
CA HIS A 51 0.26 -45.28 15.35
C HIS A 51 -1.25 -45.05 15.56
N TRP A 52 -1.75 -45.30 16.78
CA TRP A 52 -3.18 -45.22 17.10
C TRP A 52 -3.80 -43.84 16.81
N ALA A 53 -3.05 -42.75 17.01
CA ALA A 53 -3.49 -41.38 16.75
C ALA A 53 -3.73 -41.14 15.24
N TYR A 54 -2.85 -41.68 14.40
CA TYR A 54 -3.01 -41.63 12.94
C TYR A 54 -4.26 -42.38 12.51
N LYS A 55 -4.42 -43.62 13.00
CA LYS A 55 -5.59 -44.46 12.71
C LYS A 55 -6.90 -43.83 13.18
N THR A 56 -6.89 -43.17 14.33
CA THR A 56 -8.07 -42.47 14.86
C THR A 56 -8.49 -41.31 13.95
N LEU A 57 -7.54 -40.48 13.49
CA LEU A 57 -7.82 -39.40 12.55
C LEU A 57 -8.29 -39.92 11.19
N GLU A 58 -7.65 -40.97 10.69
CA GLU A 58 -7.99 -41.62 9.42
C GLU A 58 -9.39 -42.26 9.45
N ASP A 59 -9.70 -43.06 10.47
CA ASP A 59 -10.94 -43.82 10.55
C ASP A 59 -12.15 -42.89 10.73
N ILE A 60 -12.04 -41.90 11.63
CA ILE A 60 -13.13 -40.96 11.91
C ILE A 60 -13.33 -40.04 10.71
N SER A 61 -12.26 -39.52 10.09
CA SER A 61 -12.40 -38.66 8.91
C SER A 61 -13.03 -39.39 7.72
N LYS A 62 -12.64 -40.64 7.45
CA LYS A 62 -13.22 -41.45 6.37
C LYS A 62 -14.67 -41.81 6.64
N LYS A 63 -14.99 -42.26 7.86
CA LYS A 63 -16.36 -42.68 8.24
C LYS A 63 -17.38 -41.55 8.06
N TYR A 64 -16.97 -40.30 8.30
CA TYR A 64 -17.86 -39.13 8.23
C TYR A 64 -17.66 -38.29 6.96
N GLY A 65 -16.92 -38.77 5.96
CA GLY A 65 -16.74 -38.06 4.68
C GLY A 65 -16.06 -36.69 4.83
N LEU A 66 -15.18 -36.56 5.82
CA LEU A 66 -14.54 -35.31 6.19
C LEU A 66 -13.28 -35.10 5.33
N LEU A 67 -13.44 -34.48 4.16
CA LEU A 67 -12.33 -34.01 3.32
C LEU A 67 -11.51 -32.95 4.07
N MET A 68 -10.24 -33.25 4.33
CA MET A 68 -9.29 -32.34 4.97
C MET A 68 -8.41 -31.66 3.90
N GLY A 69 -8.48 -30.33 3.82
CA GLY A 69 -7.49 -29.51 3.09
C GLY A 69 -7.83 -29.08 1.65
N LYS A 70 -7.12 -28.05 1.18
CA LYS A 70 -7.22 -27.43 -0.16
C LYS A 70 -6.91 -28.44 -1.30
N PRO A 71 -7.33 -28.19 -2.57
CA PRO A 71 -7.29 -29.16 -3.68
C PRO A 71 -5.93 -29.82 -4.00
N THR A 72 -4.82 -29.31 -3.48
CA THR A 72 -3.47 -29.81 -3.75
C THR A 72 -2.85 -30.65 -2.62
N GLU A 73 -3.44 -30.68 -1.42
CA GLU A 73 -2.89 -31.43 -0.27
C GLU A 73 -3.95 -32.36 0.30
N LYS A 74 -4.11 -33.52 -0.34
CA LYS A 74 -4.98 -34.60 0.12
C LYS A 74 -4.28 -35.35 1.24
N PHE A 75 -4.94 -35.53 2.39
CA PHE A 75 -4.59 -36.61 3.32
C PHE A 75 -4.79 -37.94 2.58
N ASN A 76 -3.72 -38.50 2.03
CA ASN A 76 -3.74 -39.67 1.14
C ASN A 76 -3.58 -41.01 1.89
N GLY A 77 -3.60 -40.99 3.24
CA GLY A 77 -3.40 -42.18 4.08
C GLY A 77 -2.05 -42.89 3.87
N SER A 78 -1.11 -42.28 3.13
CA SER A 78 0.15 -42.88 2.72
C SER A 78 1.31 -41.93 3.06
N GLY A 79 1.65 -41.90 4.35
CA GLY A 79 2.77 -41.13 4.89
C GLY A 79 2.72 -41.01 6.40
N THR A 80 3.82 -40.57 7.02
CA THR A 80 3.88 -40.17 8.42
C THR A 80 3.27 -38.77 8.59
N LEU A 81 2.57 -38.49 9.70
CA LEU A 81 2.11 -37.14 10.05
C LEU A 81 3.06 -36.51 11.08
N THR A 82 3.39 -35.23 10.97
CA THR A 82 3.93 -34.49 12.13
C THR A 82 2.83 -34.27 13.18
N ARG A 83 3.21 -34.07 14.45
CA ARG A 83 2.24 -33.75 15.52
C ARG A 83 1.45 -32.45 15.26
N ASN A 84 2.08 -31.47 14.59
CA ASN A 84 1.43 -30.23 14.18
C ASN A 84 0.38 -30.45 13.08
N GLU A 85 0.69 -31.28 12.09
CA GLU A 85 -0.28 -31.66 11.06
C GLU A 85 -1.45 -32.44 11.67
N ALA A 86 -1.17 -33.35 12.61
CA ALA A 86 -2.21 -34.07 13.33
C ALA A 86 -3.11 -33.14 14.16
N ALA A 87 -2.55 -32.11 14.82
CA ALA A 87 -3.31 -31.12 15.57
C ALA A 87 -4.18 -30.23 14.65
N PHE A 88 -3.64 -29.80 13.51
CA PHE A 88 -4.40 -29.04 12.51
C PHE A 88 -5.56 -29.86 11.92
N ILE A 89 -5.29 -31.11 11.58
CA ILE A 89 -6.27 -32.09 11.13
C ILE A 89 -7.37 -32.27 12.19
N PHE A 90 -6.99 -32.46 13.45
CA PHE A 90 -7.91 -32.65 14.57
C PHE A 90 -8.83 -31.43 14.76
N VAL A 91 -8.31 -30.20 14.73
CA VAL A 91 -9.14 -28.99 14.84
C VAL A 91 -10.15 -28.89 13.70
N ASN A 92 -9.75 -29.18 12.46
CA ASN A 92 -10.67 -29.17 11.32
C ASN A 92 -11.73 -30.28 11.43
N LEU A 93 -11.36 -31.44 11.96
CA LEU A 93 -12.26 -32.56 12.20
C LEU A 93 -13.35 -32.17 13.22
N ILE A 94 -12.96 -31.62 14.38
CA ILE A 94 -13.89 -31.18 15.42
C ILE A 94 -14.80 -30.04 14.90
N GLY A 95 -14.23 -29.05 14.19
CA GLY A 95 -15.01 -27.96 13.62
C GLY A 95 -16.05 -28.42 12.59
N LYS A 96 -15.74 -29.45 11.80
CA LYS A 96 -16.71 -30.01 10.85
C LYS A 96 -17.78 -30.87 11.53
N ILE A 97 -17.41 -31.64 12.56
CA ILE A 97 -18.36 -32.40 13.39
C ILE A 97 -19.40 -31.46 14.01
N GLU A 98 -18.98 -30.31 14.55
CA GLU A 98 -19.88 -29.29 15.10
C GLU A 98 -20.76 -28.65 14.03
N LYS A 99 -20.15 -28.19 12.93
CA LYS A 99 -20.84 -27.50 11.84
C LYS A 99 -21.93 -28.36 11.20
N ASP A 100 -21.60 -29.62 10.92
CA ASP A 100 -22.49 -30.56 10.24
C ASP A 100 -23.36 -31.34 11.26
N GLN A 101 -23.31 -30.97 12.55
CA GLN A 101 -24.06 -31.59 13.67
C GLN A 101 -23.95 -33.12 13.70
N VAL A 102 -22.75 -33.64 13.44
CA VAL A 102 -22.48 -35.07 13.33
C VAL A 102 -22.62 -35.74 14.69
N GLN A 103 -23.49 -36.75 14.78
CA GLN A 103 -23.65 -37.57 15.98
C GLN A 103 -22.55 -38.63 16.06
N LEU A 104 -21.66 -38.47 17.03
CA LEU A 104 -20.57 -39.42 17.32
C LEU A 104 -21.03 -40.51 18.28
N SER A 105 -20.54 -41.74 18.09
CA SER A 105 -20.68 -42.79 19.09
C SER A 105 -19.86 -42.49 20.34
N GLU A 106 -20.24 -43.08 21.48
CA GLU A 106 -19.47 -42.94 22.73
C GLU A 106 -18.01 -43.36 22.57
N SER A 107 -17.74 -44.41 21.79
CA SER A 107 -16.38 -44.87 21.50
C SER A 107 -15.54 -43.85 20.73
N GLU A 108 -16.16 -43.08 19.82
CA GLU A 108 -15.49 -42.04 19.04
C GLU A 108 -15.23 -40.81 19.88
N LYS A 109 -16.18 -40.42 20.74
CA LYS A 109 -15.99 -39.33 21.71
C LYS A 109 -14.80 -39.62 22.62
N THR A 110 -14.70 -40.84 23.15
CA THR A 110 -13.55 -41.23 23.99
C THR A 110 -12.23 -41.16 23.22
N ARG A 111 -12.18 -41.61 21.97
CA ARG A 111 -10.95 -41.56 21.15
C ARG A 111 -10.53 -40.13 20.82
N LEU A 112 -11.48 -39.24 20.52
CA LEU A 112 -11.21 -37.83 20.27
C LEU A 112 -10.72 -37.11 21.53
N GLU A 113 -11.26 -37.43 22.71
CA GLU A 113 -10.76 -36.87 23.98
C GLU A 113 -9.32 -37.31 24.30
N ILE A 114 -9.00 -38.60 24.09
CA ILE A 114 -7.63 -39.09 24.25
C ILE A 114 -6.69 -38.37 23.27
N LEU A 115 -7.14 -38.18 22.02
CA LEU A 115 -6.37 -37.48 21.00
C LEU A 115 -6.18 -35.98 21.31
N LYS A 116 -7.21 -35.31 21.84
CA LYS A 116 -7.11 -33.93 22.35
C LYS A 116 -6.06 -33.83 23.45
N GLN A 117 -6.06 -34.79 24.37
CA GLN A 117 -5.10 -34.82 25.48
C GLN A 117 -3.67 -35.09 24.99
N GLU A 118 -3.50 -35.98 24.01
CA GLU A 118 -2.22 -36.29 23.37
C GLU A 118 -1.65 -35.06 22.63
N LEU A 119 -2.47 -34.31 21.89
CA LEU A 119 -2.07 -33.14 21.10
C LEU A 119 -2.19 -31.82 21.85
N LYS A 120 -2.39 -31.85 23.17
CA LYS A 120 -2.69 -30.65 23.98
C LYS A 120 -1.65 -29.54 23.84
N GLY A 121 -0.37 -29.90 23.68
CA GLY A 121 0.72 -28.94 23.50
C GLY A 121 0.60 -28.19 22.17
N GLU A 122 0.45 -28.93 21.08
CA GLU A 122 0.30 -28.42 19.73
C GLU A 122 -1.00 -27.63 19.54
N LEU A 123 -2.09 -28.09 20.16
CA LEU A 123 -3.37 -27.38 20.20
C LEU A 123 -3.25 -26.03 20.93
N GLY A 124 -2.54 -25.97 22.05
CA GLY A 124 -2.28 -24.72 22.77
C GLY A 124 -1.45 -23.72 21.96
N GLU A 125 -0.47 -24.20 21.19
CA GLU A 125 0.30 -23.35 20.26
C GLU A 125 -0.56 -22.85 19.09
N LEU A 126 -1.42 -23.70 18.53
CA LEU A 126 -2.32 -23.32 17.45
C LEU A 126 -3.34 -22.27 17.91
N THR A 127 -3.93 -22.46 19.10
CA THR A 127 -4.81 -21.47 19.74
C THR A 127 -4.09 -20.14 19.99
N SER A 128 -2.83 -20.18 20.45
CA SER A 128 -2.03 -18.96 20.64
C SER A 128 -1.75 -18.23 19.32
N LYS A 129 -1.51 -18.97 18.23
CA LYS A 129 -1.37 -18.39 16.88
C LYS A 129 -2.68 -17.79 16.38
N VAL A 130 -3.81 -18.48 16.58
CA VAL A 130 -5.14 -17.96 16.23
C VAL A 130 -5.46 -16.70 17.02
N ALA A 131 -5.22 -16.66 18.33
CA ALA A 131 -5.42 -15.45 19.13
C ALA A 131 -4.54 -14.28 18.67
N SER A 132 -3.28 -14.55 18.29
CA SER A 132 -2.39 -13.52 17.72
C SER A 132 -2.85 -13.03 16.34
N LEU A 133 -3.42 -13.92 15.51
CA LEU A 133 -4.01 -13.59 14.22
C LEU A 133 -5.32 -12.82 14.37
N GLU A 134 -6.20 -13.19 15.29
CA GLU A 134 -7.42 -12.47 15.63
C GLU A 134 -7.11 -11.06 16.15
N THR A 135 -6.14 -10.93 17.05
CA THR A 135 -5.66 -9.62 17.51
C THR A 135 -5.09 -8.78 16.36
N SER A 136 -4.38 -9.43 15.41
CA SER A 136 -3.88 -8.76 14.21
C SER A 136 -5.00 -8.37 13.26
N VAL A 137 -6.04 -9.19 13.11
CA VAL A 137 -7.24 -8.92 12.30
C VAL A 137 -8.08 -7.81 12.93
N ASP A 138 -8.23 -7.77 14.25
CA ASP A 138 -8.94 -6.70 14.96
C ASP A 138 -8.15 -5.39 14.90
N SER A 139 -6.82 -5.45 15.00
CA SER A 139 -5.95 -4.30 14.77
C SER A 139 -6.02 -3.81 13.32
N LEU A 140 -6.04 -4.73 12.34
CA LEU A 140 -6.24 -4.41 10.93
C LEU A 140 -7.62 -3.83 10.67
N LYS A 141 -8.68 -4.41 11.26
CA LYS A 141 -10.05 -3.93 11.14
C LYS A 141 -10.22 -2.56 11.77
N GLY A 142 -9.64 -2.32 12.95
CA GLY A 142 -9.58 -1.01 13.58
C GLY A 142 -8.78 -0.01 12.76
N SER A 143 -7.66 -0.43 12.16
CA SER A 143 -6.87 0.41 11.26
C SER A 143 -7.62 0.74 9.97
N VAL A 144 -8.33 -0.23 9.38
CA VAL A 144 -9.17 -0.06 8.19
C VAL A 144 -10.37 0.83 8.51
N SER A 145 -11.05 0.64 9.64
CA SER A 145 -12.14 1.50 10.08
C SER A 145 -11.67 2.93 10.37
N ASN A 146 -10.50 3.11 10.99
CA ASN A 146 -9.93 4.44 11.19
C ASN A 146 -9.53 5.08 9.85
N LEU A 147 -8.99 4.32 8.90
CA LEU A 147 -8.70 4.78 7.54
C LEU A 147 -9.97 5.09 6.73
N GLU A 148 -11.07 4.38 6.95
CA GLU A 148 -12.37 4.64 6.34
C GLU A 148 -13.06 5.85 6.97
N GLU A 149 -12.96 6.05 8.29
CA GLU A 149 -13.54 7.20 8.99
C GLU A 149 -12.77 8.50 8.74
N GLU A 150 -11.44 8.44 8.61
CA GLU A 150 -10.62 9.58 8.14
C GLU A 150 -10.91 9.94 6.65
N ASN A 151 -11.51 9.03 5.87
CA ASN A 151 -11.87 9.24 4.46
C ASN A 151 -13.34 9.65 4.21
N LYS A 152 -14.20 9.75 5.24
CA LYS A 152 -15.65 10.05 5.10
C LYS A 152 -15.98 11.50 4.66
N LYS A 153 -14.98 12.31 4.28
CA LYS A 153 -15.17 13.74 3.93
C LYS A 153 -14.63 14.16 2.56
N ASP A 154 -14.31 13.20 1.70
CA ASP A 154 -14.19 13.42 0.27
C ASP A 154 -15.55 13.19 -0.40
N TRP A 155 -15.91 13.96 -1.42
CA TRP A 155 -17.08 13.71 -2.26
C TRP A 155 -16.85 12.53 -3.22
N LYS A 156 -16.58 11.36 -2.65
CA LYS A 156 -16.36 10.12 -3.40
C LYS A 156 -17.69 9.53 -3.81
N PHE A 157 -17.89 9.33 -5.11
CA PHE A 157 -18.91 8.40 -5.60
C PHE A 157 -18.31 6.98 -5.56
N ASP A 158 -18.42 6.34 -4.40
CA ASP A 158 -17.95 4.98 -4.18
C ASP A 158 -19.12 3.99 -4.40
N TYR A 159 -19.01 3.12 -5.41
CA TYR A 159 -19.95 2.00 -5.62
C TYR A 159 -19.41 0.70 -4.97
N GLY A 160 -18.50 0.82 -4.00
CA GLY A 160 -17.76 -0.24 -3.34
C GLY A 160 -16.33 -0.40 -3.90
N GLU A 161 -15.56 -1.36 -3.36
CA GLU A 161 -14.19 -1.67 -3.83
C GLU A 161 -14.06 -1.91 -5.36
N LYS A 162 -15.19 -2.18 -6.03
CA LYS A 162 -15.28 -2.47 -7.45
C LYS A 162 -15.14 -1.24 -8.35
N PHE A 163 -15.56 -0.06 -7.90
CA PHE A 163 -15.52 1.16 -8.71
C PHE A 163 -15.59 2.43 -7.86
N LYS A 164 -14.62 3.32 -8.11
CA LYS A 164 -14.43 4.61 -7.44
C LYS A 164 -14.15 5.68 -8.48
N ILE A 165 -14.82 6.82 -8.31
CA ILE A 165 -14.49 8.06 -9.01
C ILE A 165 -13.88 9.00 -7.98
N ASN A 166 -12.61 9.34 -8.20
CA ASN A 166 -11.90 10.34 -7.44
C ASN A 166 -11.40 11.44 -8.39
N GLY A 167 -10.95 12.56 -7.84
CA GLY A 167 -10.34 13.59 -8.66
C GLY A 167 -10.08 14.87 -7.90
N GLY A 168 -9.87 15.93 -8.66
CA GLY A 168 -9.78 17.25 -8.09
C GLY A 168 -9.64 18.35 -9.12
N LEU A 169 -9.68 19.58 -8.62
CA LEU A 169 -9.47 20.80 -9.36
C LEU A 169 -8.56 21.74 -8.56
N GLN A 170 -7.55 22.28 -9.24
CA GLN A 170 -6.75 23.40 -8.75
C GLN A 170 -7.10 24.66 -9.52
N ALA A 171 -7.28 25.76 -8.80
CA ALA A 171 -7.42 27.10 -9.35
C ALA A 171 -6.33 28.00 -8.75
N GLN A 172 -5.52 28.63 -9.61
CA GLN A 172 -4.33 29.36 -9.21
C GLN A 172 -4.37 30.80 -9.71
N PHE A 173 -3.97 31.73 -8.85
CA PHE A 173 -3.56 33.07 -9.22
C PHE A 173 -2.05 33.21 -9.04
N THR A 174 -1.38 33.75 -10.06
CA THR A 174 0.04 34.12 -10.01
C THR A 174 0.16 35.63 -10.20
N GLY A 175 0.92 36.29 -9.32
CA GLY A 175 1.21 37.71 -9.38
C GLY A 175 2.71 37.97 -9.31
N ASN A 176 3.29 38.55 -10.36
CA ASN A 176 4.71 38.90 -10.40
C ASN A 176 4.96 40.27 -9.75
N PHE A 177 5.81 40.30 -8.71
CA PHE A 177 6.43 41.53 -8.22
C PHE A 177 7.60 41.95 -9.12
N LYS A 178 8.29 40.96 -9.70
CA LYS A 178 9.36 41.16 -10.66
C LYS A 178 9.26 40.10 -11.75
N LYS A 179 9.00 40.53 -12.98
CA LYS A 179 8.99 39.63 -14.16
C LYS A 179 10.43 39.23 -14.51
N GLY A 180 10.69 37.93 -14.59
CA GLY A 180 11.94 37.38 -15.09
C GLY A 180 11.77 36.68 -16.43
N ASP A 181 12.70 35.78 -16.74
CA ASP A 181 12.64 34.92 -17.94
C ASP A 181 12.05 33.52 -17.62
N ASP A 182 11.56 33.33 -16.40
CA ASP A 182 10.75 32.19 -16.03
C ASP A 182 9.35 32.28 -16.68
N GLN A 183 8.79 31.13 -17.06
CA GLN A 183 7.52 31.05 -17.82
C GLN A 183 6.29 31.15 -16.90
N TYR A 184 6.28 32.14 -16.00
CA TYR A 184 5.22 32.36 -15.00
C TYR A 184 4.61 33.76 -15.12
N PRO A 185 3.77 34.04 -16.14
CA PRO A 185 3.11 35.33 -16.27
C PRO A 185 2.08 35.56 -15.15
N SER A 186 1.80 36.82 -14.84
CA SER A 186 0.70 37.14 -13.92
C SER A 186 -0.62 36.75 -14.58
N ASN A 187 -1.33 35.80 -14.00
CA ASN A 187 -2.54 35.23 -14.61
C ASN A 187 -3.39 34.47 -13.58
N PHE A 188 -4.65 34.23 -13.94
CA PHE A 188 -5.47 33.20 -13.33
C PHE A 188 -5.48 31.95 -14.23
N ALA A 189 -5.26 30.77 -13.64
CA ALA A 189 -5.17 29.51 -14.38
C ALA A 189 -5.84 28.36 -13.62
N LEU A 190 -6.14 27.29 -14.35
CA LEU A 190 -6.48 25.98 -13.80
C LEU A 190 -5.28 25.06 -14.08
N PRO A 191 -4.23 25.06 -13.22
CA PRO A 191 -2.97 24.39 -13.52
C PRO A 191 -3.13 22.86 -13.61
N TYR A 192 -4.05 22.29 -12.83
CA TYR A 192 -4.30 20.85 -12.82
C TYR A 192 -5.76 20.54 -12.48
N SER A 193 -6.36 19.65 -13.25
CA SER A 193 -7.56 18.93 -12.86
C SER A 193 -7.40 17.47 -13.21
N GLU A 194 -7.94 16.56 -12.40
CA GLU A 194 -7.91 15.14 -12.68
C GLU A 194 -9.28 14.52 -12.38
N ILE A 195 -9.70 13.60 -13.25
CA ILE A 195 -10.78 12.67 -12.98
C ILE A 195 -10.19 11.26 -13.08
N ARG A 196 -10.28 10.50 -12.00
CA ARG A 196 -9.72 9.17 -11.85
C ARG A 196 -10.82 8.15 -11.62
N PHE A 197 -10.91 7.19 -12.51
CA PHE A 197 -11.71 5.99 -12.38
C PHE A 197 -10.80 4.86 -11.91
N SER A 198 -11.20 4.16 -10.85
CA SER A 198 -10.41 3.03 -10.34
C SER A 198 -11.28 1.98 -9.68
N GLY A 199 -10.77 0.77 -9.50
CA GLY A 199 -11.48 -0.26 -8.76
C GLY A 199 -10.86 -1.64 -8.92
N LYS A 200 -11.53 -2.65 -8.36
CA LYS A 200 -11.16 -4.06 -8.48
C LYS A 200 -12.16 -4.81 -9.35
N MET A 201 -11.68 -5.44 -10.42
CA MET A 201 -12.48 -6.42 -11.18
C MET A 201 -12.72 -7.68 -10.35
N ASN A 202 -11.70 -8.10 -9.60
CA ASN A 202 -11.74 -9.19 -8.61
C ASN A 202 -10.64 -8.95 -7.55
N PRO A 203 -10.51 -9.79 -6.49
CA PRO A 203 -9.54 -9.55 -5.42
C PRO A 203 -8.07 -9.46 -5.84
N LYS A 204 -7.70 -9.96 -7.03
CA LYS A 204 -6.33 -9.99 -7.56
C LYS A 204 -6.11 -9.04 -8.74
N VAL A 205 -7.16 -8.41 -9.27
CA VAL A 205 -7.09 -7.60 -10.49
C VAL A 205 -7.73 -6.23 -10.25
N GLY A 206 -6.89 -5.20 -10.26
CA GLY A 206 -7.30 -3.80 -10.19
C GLY A 206 -7.21 -3.11 -11.55
N TYR A 207 -7.84 -1.94 -11.65
CA TYR A 207 -7.74 -1.06 -12.81
C TYR A 207 -7.74 0.41 -12.40
N VAL A 208 -7.10 1.24 -13.22
CA VAL A 208 -7.05 2.69 -13.11
C VAL A 208 -7.15 3.30 -14.51
N ALA A 209 -7.96 4.35 -14.64
CA ALA A 209 -7.93 5.29 -15.75
C ALA A 209 -8.00 6.72 -15.19
N ALA A 210 -6.96 7.53 -15.45
CA ALA A 210 -6.87 8.91 -14.99
C ALA A 210 -6.81 9.88 -16.17
N LEU A 211 -7.75 10.81 -16.19
CA LEU A 211 -7.90 11.86 -17.19
C LEU A 211 -7.53 13.21 -16.60
N VAL A 212 -6.86 14.07 -17.37
CA VAL A 212 -6.45 15.43 -16.98
C VAL A 212 -7.06 16.44 -17.95
N PRO A 213 -8.30 16.90 -17.70
CA PRO A 213 -9.03 17.78 -18.61
C PRO A 213 -8.41 19.17 -18.83
N THR A 214 -7.47 19.61 -17.98
CA THR A 214 -6.71 20.86 -18.21
C THR A 214 -5.67 20.74 -19.33
N ARG A 215 -5.39 19.53 -19.83
CA ARG A 215 -4.54 19.33 -21.00
C ARG A 215 -5.32 19.57 -22.29
N ALA A 216 -4.60 19.95 -23.34
CA ALA A 216 -5.21 20.27 -24.62
C ALA A 216 -5.85 19.03 -25.28
N PHE A 217 -7.02 19.23 -25.91
CA PHE A 217 -7.71 18.25 -26.74
C PHE A 217 -7.26 18.36 -28.20
N ASP A 218 -5.95 18.41 -28.44
CA ASP A 218 -5.39 18.78 -29.74
C ASP A 218 -4.47 17.71 -30.37
N GLY A 219 -4.50 16.48 -29.85
CA GLY A 219 -3.71 15.37 -30.41
C GLY A 219 -2.21 15.44 -30.10
N SER A 220 -1.78 16.35 -29.23
CA SER A 220 -0.40 16.41 -28.75
C SER A 220 -0.01 15.21 -27.87
N GLU A 221 1.30 14.96 -27.71
CA GLU A 221 1.90 13.96 -26.79
C GLU A 221 1.40 14.11 -25.33
N LYS A 222 0.77 15.24 -25.01
CA LYS A 222 0.12 15.54 -23.73
C LYS A 222 -1.39 15.40 -23.77
N GLY A 223 -1.89 14.35 -24.43
CA GLY A 223 -3.31 13.98 -24.41
C GLY A 223 -3.90 13.90 -22.99
N VAL A 224 -5.24 13.99 -22.94
CA VAL A 224 -6.03 14.02 -21.70
C VAL A 224 -5.80 12.77 -20.85
N LEU A 225 -5.56 11.61 -21.47
CA LEU A 225 -5.22 10.40 -20.74
C LEU A 225 -3.83 10.52 -20.11
N ARG A 226 -3.76 10.45 -18.78
CA ARG A 226 -2.48 10.45 -18.04
C ARG A 226 -2.06 9.04 -17.67
N GLU A 227 -2.98 8.25 -17.12
CA GLU A 227 -2.73 6.86 -16.73
C GLU A 227 -3.87 5.95 -17.21
N ALA A 228 -3.54 4.75 -17.66
CA ALA A 228 -4.48 3.67 -17.96
C ALA A 228 -3.76 2.34 -17.78
N TYR A 229 -4.05 1.63 -16.70
CA TYR A 229 -3.39 0.37 -16.40
C TYR A 229 -4.27 -0.59 -15.60
N ALA A 230 -3.94 -1.87 -15.69
CA ALA A 230 -4.40 -2.91 -14.79
C ALA A 230 -3.31 -3.27 -13.78
N THR A 231 -3.72 -3.69 -12.59
CA THR A 231 -2.81 -4.24 -11.57
C THR A 231 -3.11 -5.71 -11.31
N LEU A 232 -2.07 -6.49 -11.02
CA LEU A 232 -2.15 -7.91 -10.70
C LEU A 232 -1.45 -8.18 -9.36
N ASP A 233 -2.24 -8.58 -8.37
CA ASP A 233 -1.81 -8.88 -6.99
C ASP A 233 -1.82 -10.40 -6.76
N VAL A 234 -1.04 -11.13 -7.56
CA VAL A 234 -1.03 -12.60 -7.55
C VAL A 234 0.10 -13.18 -6.70
N ILE A 235 1.22 -12.45 -6.58
CA ILE A 235 2.41 -12.89 -5.87
C ILE A 235 2.45 -12.12 -4.54
N PRO A 236 2.58 -12.79 -3.37
CA PRO A 236 2.63 -12.10 -2.08
C PRO A 236 3.69 -10.99 -2.05
N HIS A 237 3.34 -9.82 -1.52
CA HIS A 237 4.20 -8.62 -1.48
C HIS A 237 4.50 -7.96 -2.81
N HIS A 238 3.96 -8.44 -3.92
CA HIS A 238 4.22 -7.89 -5.24
C HIS A 238 2.95 -7.50 -5.99
N THR A 239 3.02 -6.35 -6.64
CA THR A 239 1.98 -5.86 -7.56
C THR A 239 2.61 -5.65 -8.94
N VAL A 240 2.02 -6.26 -9.97
CA VAL A 240 2.42 -6.05 -11.36
C VAL A 240 1.45 -5.09 -12.03
N TYR A 241 1.97 -4.12 -12.77
CA TYR A 241 1.23 -3.09 -13.49
C TYR A 241 1.40 -3.31 -14.99
N LEU A 242 0.30 -3.27 -15.73
CA LEU A 242 0.27 -3.43 -17.17
C LEU A 242 -0.48 -2.25 -17.79
N GLY A 243 0.20 -1.43 -18.58
CA GLY A 243 -0.39 -0.26 -19.24
C GLY A 243 0.42 1.01 -19.02
N GLN A 244 -0.21 2.16 -19.25
CA GLN A 244 0.41 3.46 -19.09
C GLN A 244 0.34 3.92 -17.63
N ASN A 245 1.48 4.05 -16.98
CA ASN A 245 1.59 4.48 -15.57
C ASN A 245 2.81 5.41 -15.38
N MET A 246 2.93 6.00 -14.20
CA MET A 246 4.14 6.76 -13.84
C MET A 246 5.37 5.85 -13.83
N VAL A 247 6.40 6.23 -14.59
CA VAL A 247 7.72 5.60 -14.58
C VAL A 247 8.34 5.76 -13.17
N PRO A 248 8.89 4.69 -12.56
CA PRO A 248 9.39 4.73 -11.20
C PRO A 248 10.78 5.36 -11.13
N ILE A 249 10.83 6.69 -11.22
CA ILE A 249 12.06 7.46 -11.08
C ILE A 249 11.78 8.75 -10.31
N GLY A 250 12.56 9.00 -9.26
CA GLY A 250 12.36 10.13 -8.35
C GLY A 250 11.23 9.92 -7.35
N TYR A 251 11.24 10.71 -6.29
CA TYR A 251 10.24 10.69 -5.23
C TYR A 251 9.08 11.64 -5.53
N GLU A 252 9.35 12.90 -5.90
CA GLU A 252 8.29 13.91 -6.13
C GLU A 252 7.74 13.86 -7.56
N GLY A 253 8.56 13.50 -8.56
CA GLY A 253 8.17 13.39 -9.97
C GLY A 253 6.91 12.54 -10.19
N PRO A 254 6.88 11.27 -9.72
CA PRO A 254 5.73 10.38 -9.87
C PRO A 254 4.46 10.82 -9.12
N GLN A 255 4.56 11.73 -8.15
CA GLN A 255 3.41 12.10 -7.32
C GLN A 255 2.37 12.90 -8.10
N ASN A 256 1.11 12.77 -7.68
CA ASN A 256 0.04 13.63 -8.17
C ASN A 256 0.32 15.08 -7.74
N PRO A 257 0.19 16.08 -8.64
CA PRO A 257 0.31 17.50 -8.27
C PRO A 257 -0.59 17.97 -7.12
N MET A 258 -1.67 17.24 -6.82
CA MET A 258 -2.55 17.52 -5.68
C MET A 258 -2.06 16.95 -4.34
N ALA A 259 -1.05 16.07 -4.36
CA ALA A 259 -0.52 15.41 -3.18
C ALA A 259 0.74 16.08 -2.61
N ILE A 260 1.30 17.06 -3.32
CA ILE A 260 2.51 17.78 -2.90
C ILE A 260 2.15 19.01 -2.05
N GLU A 261 3.10 19.46 -1.24
CA GLU A 261 2.88 20.59 -0.31
C GLU A 261 3.14 21.96 -0.95
N THR A 262 3.83 22.01 -2.09
CA THR A 262 4.10 23.24 -2.85
C THR A 262 3.14 23.36 -4.03
N ILE A 263 2.93 24.59 -4.52
CA ILE A 263 2.09 24.83 -5.71
C ILE A 263 2.71 24.19 -6.97
N ASP A 264 4.01 24.39 -7.18
CA ASP A 264 4.77 23.71 -8.23
C ASP A 264 5.60 22.56 -7.66
N LYS A 265 5.76 21.46 -8.40
CA LYS A 265 6.84 20.49 -8.17
C LYS A 265 8.22 21.18 -8.30
N ALA A 266 9.25 20.61 -7.71
CA ALA A 266 10.63 21.03 -7.93
C ALA A 266 11.00 20.98 -9.43
N GLN A 267 11.99 21.77 -9.82
CA GLN A 267 12.41 21.95 -11.20
C GLN A 267 12.77 20.62 -11.86
N MET A 268 13.59 19.78 -11.21
CA MET A 268 13.90 18.44 -11.72
C MET A 268 12.65 17.57 -11.85
N SER A 269 11.77 17.60 -10.85
CA SER A 269 10.57 16.77 -10.81
C SER A 269 9.65 17.05 -12.00
N ARG A 270 9.36 18.34 -12.26
CA ARG A 270 8.48 18.75 -13.37
C ARG A 270 9.12 18.68 -14.76
N LYS A 271 10.45 18.66 -14.85
CA LYS A 271 11.18 18.66 -16.14
C LYS A 271 11.66 17.27 -16.56
N LEU A 272 12.01 16.41 -15.60
CA LEU A 272 12.75 15.18 -15.87
C LEU A 272 12.06 13.92 -15.39
N THR A 273 11.26 13.94 -14.31
CA THR A 273 10.74 12.71 -13.68
C THR A 273 9.21 12.59 -13.59
N ASP A 274 8.44 13.66 -13.87
CA ASP A 274 6.99 13.57 -14.12
C ASP A 274 6.74 13.03 -15.54
N MET A 275 6.98 11.73 -15.72
CA MET A 275 6.87 11.04 -16.99
C MET A 275 6.02 9.77 -16.88
N PRO A 276 4.74 9.80 -17.28
CA PRO A 276 4.01 8.57 -17.52
C PRO A 276 4.43 7.94 -18.84
N ASP A 277 4.45 6.62 -18.88
CA ASP A 277 4.82 5.86 -20.08
C ASP A 277 4.11 4.50 -20.12
N LEU A 278 3.97 3.94 -21.32
CA LEU A 278 3.33 2.65 -21.57
C LEU A 278 4.34 1.51 -21.35
N GLY A 279 4.02 0.58 -20.46
CA GLY A 279 4.92 -0.51 -20.16
C GLY A 279 4.40 -1.53 -19.16
N VAL A 280 5.35 -2.27 -18.60
CA VAL A 280 5.16 -3.24 -17.52
C VAL A 280 6.03 -2.84 -16.35
N LYS A 281 5.45 -2.81 -15.15
CA LYS A 281 6.15 -2.48 -13.91
C LYS A 281 5.82 -3.48 -12.82
N ALA A 282 6.79 -3.83 -11.99
CA ALA A 282 6.60 -4.65 -10.80
C ALA A 282 7.05 -3.88 -9.57
N GLU A 283 6.22 -3.86 -8.55
CA GLU A 283 6.51 -3.23 -7.26
C GLU A 283 6.53 -4.28 -6.17
N GLY A 284 7.50 -4.17 -5.27
CA GLY A 284 7.60 -5.00 -4.06
C GLY A 284 7.56 -4.12 -2.82
N ASN A 285 6.79 -4.50 -1.80
CA ASN A 285 6.65 -3.71 -0.58
C ASN A 285 6.74 -4.57 0.69
N TRP A 286 7.73 -4.23 1.51
CA TRP A 286 7.94 -4.73 2.86
C TRP A 286 8.13 -3.54 3.83
N ASP A 287 8.01 -3.80 5.13
CA ASP A 287 8.08 -2.73 6.14
C ASP A 287 9.41 -1.97 6.14
N PHE A 288 10.52 -2.67 5.88
CA PHE A 288 11.88 -2.09 5.88
C PHE A 288 12.36 -1.65 4.50
N PHE A 289 11.71 -2.11 3.42
CA PHE A 289 12.20 -1.96 2.05
C PHE A 289 11.07 -2.04 1.04
N SER A 290 11.14 -1.18 0.03
CA SER A 290 10.28 -1.26 -1.14
C SER A 290 11.10 -1.05 -2.41
N TYR A 291 10.65 -1.63 -3.52
CA TYR A 291 11.23 -1.39 -4.82
C TYR A 291 10.16 -1.28 -5.90
N SER A 292 10.56 -0.69 -7.02
CA SER A 292 9.79 -0.62 -8.25
C SER A 292 10.75 -0.80 -9.43
N LEU A 293 10.43 -1.69 -10.35
CA LEU A 293 11.21 -1.98 -11.56
C LEU A 293 10.26 -1.98 -12.75
N GLY A 294 10.61 -1.31 -13.84
CA GLY A 294 9.75 -1.28 -15.02
C GLY A 294 10.50 -1.23 -16.34
N ALA A 295 9.85 -1.77 -17.37
CA ALA A 295 10.25 -1.69 -18.76
C ALA A 295 9.13 -0.99 -19.54
N TYR A 296 9.50 0.00 -20.34
CA TYR A 296 8.60 0.95 -20.99
C TYR A 296 8.98 1.13 -22.46
N ASN A 297 8.05 1.64 -23.27
CA ASN A 297 8.33 1.92 -24.67
C ASN A 297 9.34 3.08 -24.86
N GLY A 298 9.53 3.97 -23.87
CA GLY A 298 10.51 5.06 -23.92
C GLY A 298 10.13 6.27 -24.76
N ASN A 299 8.97 6.26 -25.41
CA ASN A 299 8.43 7.35 -26.24
C ASN A 299 7.48 8.26 -25.44
N GLY A 300 7.11 7.88 -24.22
CA GLY A 300 6.28 8.67 -23.33
C GLY A 300 4.78 8.43 -23.52
N GLN A 301 4.00 9.07 -22.65
CA GLN A 301 2.55 8.89 -22.60
C GLN A 301 1.85 9.11 -23.95
N ASN A 302 0.81 8.32 -24.17
CA ASN A 302 -0.10 8.35 -25.32
C ASN A 302 0.59 8.20 -26.68
N THR A 303 1.81 7.68 -26.69
CA THR A 303 2.64 7.56 -27.90
C THR A 303 2.93 6.09 -28.17
N ALA A 304 2.63 5.65 -29.39
CA ALA A 304 3.02 4.32 -29.86
C ALA A 304 4.55 4.25 -30.02
N ASP A 305 5.11 3.05 -29.90
CA ASP A 305 6.55 2.90 -30.10
C ASP A 305 6.93 3.30 -31.52
N SER A 306 7.90 4.21 -31.63
CA SER A 306 8.42 4.73 -32.89
C SER A 306 9.85 4.28 -33.16
N ASN A 307 10.44 3.51 -32.24
CA ASN A 307 11.83 3.08 -32.31
C ASN A 307 11.98 1.59 -31.94
N SER A 308 13.21 1.09 -31.75
CA SER A 308 13.49 -0.32 -31.42
C SER A 308 14.19 -0.47 -30.05
N HIS A 309 13.95 0.47 -29.14
CA HIS A 309 14.58 0.53 -27.82
C HIS A 309 13.51 0.59 -26.73
N LEU A 310 13.68 -0.25 -25.71
CA LEU A 310 12.91 -0.14 -24.48
C LEU A 310 13.63 0.79 -23.49
N ALA A 311 12.84 1.55 -22.74
CA ALA A 311 13.34 2.23 -21.55
C ALA A 311 13.22 1.32 -20.33
N LEU A 312 14.20 1.38 -19.44
CA LEU A 312 14.22 0.68 -18.17
C LEU A 312 14.28 1.69 -17.03
N ALA A 313 13.52 1.43 -15.97
CA ALA A 313 13.47 2.27 -14.80
C ALA A 313 13.49 1.45 -13.52
N SER A 314 14.12 1.98 -12.49
CA SER A 314 14.14 1.39 -11.16
C SER A 314 14.08 2.45 -10.07
N TRP A 315 13.46 2.10 -8.97
CA TRP A 315 13.49 2.83 -7.72
C TRP A 315 13.50 1.87 -6.54
N ALA A 316 14.28 2.18 -5.52
CA ALA A 316 14.32 1.43 -4.28
C ALA A 316 14.33 2.38 -3.09
N THR A 317 13.62 2.04 -2.03
CA THR A 317 13.56 2.81 -0.79
C THR A 317 13.80 1.90 0.40
N VAL A 318 14.72 2.28 1.28
CA VAL A 318 14.90 1.65 2.60
C VAL A 318 14.28 2.53 3.69
N LYS A 319 13.74 1.89 4.72
CA LYS A 319 13.05 2.53 5.85
C LYS A 319 13.72 2.15 7.17
N PRO A 320 14.90 2.71 7.52
CA PRO A 320 15.73 2.20 8.62
C PRO A 320 15.04 2.25 9.99
N LEU A 321 14.11 3.20 10.18
CA LEU A 321 13.42 3.42 11.45
C LEU A 321 12.06 2.71 11.54
N TYR A 322 11.74 1.76 10.64
CA TYR A 322 10.42 1.10 10.63
C TYR A 322 10.04 0.43 11.97
N LYS A 323 11.04 -0.07 12.73
CA LYS A 323 10.85 -0.66 14.08
C LYS A 323 10.83 0.35 15.23
N TYR A 324 11.21 1.59 14.97
CA TYR A 324 11.36 2.63 15.98
C TYR A 324 10.57 3.89 15.61
N PRO A 325 9.24 3.80 15.44
CA PRO A 325 8.40 4.91 14.98
C PRO A 325 8.45 6.15 15.90
N GLN A 326 8.81 5.97 17.18
CA GLN A 326 9.05 7.07 18.12
C GLN A 326 10.22 7.96 17.73
N LEU A 327 11.18 7.45 16.95
CA LEU A 327 12.31 8.19 16.40
C LEU A 327 11.96 8.89 15.08
N GLY A 328 10.72 8.81 14.62
CA GLY A 328 10.27 9.34 13.34
C GLY A 328 10.34 8.32 12.21
N LYS A 329 10.01 8.77 11.01
CA LYS A 329 10.05 7.99 9.77
C LYS A 329 11.20 8.51 8.92
N LEU A 330 12.22 7.68 8.74
CA LEU A 330 13.33 7.94 7.81
C LEU A 330 13.17 7.05 6.59
N GLU A 331 13.21 7.66 5.41
CA GLU A 331 13.19 6.99 4.12
C GLU A 331 14.39 7.44 3.30
N LEU A 332 15.15 6.48 2.77
CA LEU A 332 16.27 6.74 1.88
C LEU A 332 15.98 6.02 0.57
N GLY A 333 15.88 6.79 -0.51
CA GLY A 333 15.51 6.30 -1.83
C GLY A 333 16.61 6.50 -2.85
N GLY A 334 16.60 5.70 -3.90
CA GLY A 334 17.44 5.92 -5.06
C GLY A 334 16.98 5.09 -6.25
N GLY A 335 17.31 5.54 -7.44
CA GLY A 335 16.87 4.88 -8.65
C GLY A 335 17.55 5.39 -9.91
N CYS A 336 17.35 4.66 -10.98
CA CYS A 336 17.86 5.02 -12.29
C CYS A 336 16.81 4.82 -13.38
N TYR A 337 16.97 5.58 -14.46
CA TYR A 337 16.25 5.41 -15.71
C TYR A 337 17.26 5.41 -16.84
N THR A 338 17.07 4.54 -17.83
CA THR A 338 17.81 4.55 -19.09
C THR A 338 16.84 4.29 -20.22
N GLY A 339 16.90 5.09 -21.29
CA GLY A 339 15.98 4.94 -22.41
C GLY A 339 16.40 5.79 -23.60
N ASN A 340 15.67 5.65 -24.71
CA ASN A 340 15.88 6.44 -25.91
C ASN A 340 14.54 7.02 -26.37
N ASN A 341 14.47 8.33 -26.56
CA ASN A 341 13.25 9.04 -26.94
C ASN A 341 13.07 9.17 -28.47
N GLY A 342 13.71 8.32 -29.25
CA GLY A 342 13.79 8.39 -30.72
C GLY A 342 14.87 9.35 -31.25
N SER A 343 15.32 10.33 -30.44
CA SER A 343 16.35 11.29 -30.85
C SER A 343 17.71 11.02 -30.19
N TYR A 344 17.73 10.68 -28.91
CA TYR A 344 18.96 10.41 -28.16
C TYR A 344 18.71 9.58 -26.90
N ASN A 345 19.80 9.07 -26.31
CA ASN A 345 19.77 8.33 -25.06
C ASN A 345 19.61 9.28 -23.86
N LYS A 346 18.67 8.96 -22.98
CA LYS A 346 18.40 9.68 -21.75
C LYS A 346 18.65 8.75 -20.57
N ASP A 347 19.65 9.09 -19.76
CA ASP A 347 20.00 8.35 -18.55
C ASP A 347 19.85 9.25 -17.32
N ILE A 348 19.11 8.81 -16.32
CA ILE A 348 18.88 9.53 -15.06
C ILE A 348 19.37 8.69 -13.90
N LEU A 349 20.03 9.31 -12.93
CA LEU A 349 20.31 8.76 -11.61
C LEU A 349 19.76 9.73 -10.55
N SER A 350 18.96 9.25 -9.61
CA SER A 350 18.35 10.07 -8.55
C SER A 350 18.50 9.42 -7.17
N PHE A 351 18.65 10.26 -6.15
CA PHE A 351 18.73 9.89 -4.74
C PHE A 351 17.80 10.77 -3.90
N TYR A 352 17.12 10.17 -2.95
CA TYR A 352 16.14 10.80 -2.07
C TYR A 352 16.47 10.53 -0.61
N SER A 353 16.24 11.51 0.25
CA SER A 353 16.21 11.33 1.69
C SER A 353 15.03 12.10 2.26
N GLY A 354 14.22 11.44 3.07
CA GLY A 354 13.06 12.02 3.73
C GLY A 354 12.99 11.64 5.20
N TYR A 355 12.69 12.62 6.05
CA TYR A 355 12.51 12.42 7.48
C TYR A 355 11.25 13.15 7.97
N LYS A 356 10.37 12.42 8.65
CA LYS A 356 9.16 12.97 9.26
C LYS A 356 9.10 12.61 10.75
N LEU A 357 8.94 13.62 11.60
CA LEU A 357 8.75 13.47 13.04
C LEU A 357 7.63 14.38 13.53
N LYS A 358 6.52 13.79 13.96
CA LYS A 358 5.34 14.51 14.45
C LYS A 358 4.87 15.54 13.41
N LYS A 359 4.96 16.83 13.75
CA LYS A 359 4.53 17.99 12.94
C LYS A 359 5.56 18.44 11.93
N PHE A 360 6.81 17.96 12.03
CA PHE A 360 7.93 18.37 11.19
C PHE A 360 8.21 17.34 10.10
N ALA A 361 8.54 17.82 8.91
CA ALA A 361 9.09 17.03 7.83
C ALA A 361 10.23 17.77 7.13
N LEU A 362 11.21 17.01 6.67
CA LEU A 362 12.35 17.46 5.89
C LEU A 362 12.66 16.40 4.85
N TRP A 363 12.76 16.79 3.58
CA TRP A 363 13.20 15.86 2.55
C TRP A 363 13.90 16.59 1.43
N GLY A 364 14.65 15.85 0.63
CA GLY A 364 15.31 16.37 -0.55
C GLY A 364 15.60 15.27 -1.54
N GLU A 365 15.80 15.68 -2.77
CA GLU A 365 16.19 14.79 -3.86
C GLU A 365 17.34 15.43 -4.63
N TYR A 366 18.28 14.61 -5.08
CA TYR A 366 19.36 14.98 -5.99
C TYR A 366 19.27 14.11 -7.23
N LEU A 367 19.48 14.71 -8.40
CA LEU A 367 19.37 14.03 -9.68
C LEU A 367 20.46 14.49 -10.65
N THR A 368 21.00 13.55 -11.40
CA THR A 368 21.80 13.81 -12.61
C THR A 368 21.13 13.20 -13.82
N ALA A 369 21.24 13.86 -14.97
CA ALA A 369 20.75 13.34 -16.23
C ALA A 369 21.76 13.55 -17.36
N ASN A 370 22.06 12.49 -18.12
CA ASN A 370 22.69 12.61 -19.43
C ASN A 370 21.58 12.63 -20.48
N GLY A 371 21.46 13.74 -21.23
CA GLY A 371 20.35 14.00 -22.13
C GLY A 371 19.16 14.67 -21.42
N TYR A 372 18.77 15.87 -21.88
CA TYR A 372 17.63 16.61 -21.33
C TYR A 372 16.74 17.26 -22.41
N LEU A 373 17.20 18.33 -23.07
CA LEU A 373 16.56 18.89 -24.27
C LEU A 373 17.40 18.58 -25.52
N ASP A 374 18.69 18.32 -25.32
CA ASP A 374 19.64 17.92 -26.35
C ASP A 374 20.54 16.79 -25.83
N SER A 375 20.97 15.91 -26.74
CA SER A 375 21.83 14.75 -26.46
C SER A 375 23.13 15.06 -25.74
N LYS A 376 23.69 16.28 -25.92
CA LYS A 376 24.97 16.69 -25.35
C LYS A 376 24.84 17.30 -23.96
N GLN A 377 23.63 17.66 -23.53
CA GLN A 377 23.36 18.29 -22.25
C GLN A 377 23.51 17.28 -21.11
N LYS A 378 24.15 17.72 -20.03
CA LYS A 378 24.27 16.97 -18.79
C LYS A 378 23.64 17.79 -17.67
N ALA A 379 22.41 17.47 -17.30
CA ALA A 379 21.69 18.22 -16.27
C ALA A 379 22.02 17.70 -14.86
N ASP A 380 21.98 18.60 -13.90
CA ASP A 380 22.19 18.33 -12.48
C ASP A 380 21.19 19.15 -11.66
N SER A 381 20.63 18.57 -10.61
CA SER A 381 19.64 19.28 -9.81
C SER A 381 19.53 18.70 -8.40
N PHE A 382 19.18 19.56 -7.45
CA PHE A 382 18.65 19.09 -6.18
C PHE A 382 17.60 20.06 -5.64
N TYR A 383 16.78 19.55 -4.74
CA TYR A 383 16.00 20.40 -3.87
C TYR A 383 16.04 19.90 -2.42
N LEU A 384 15.79 20.82 -1.50
CA LEU A 384 15.57 20.57 -0.09
C LEU A 384 14.28 21.27 0.33
N HIS A 385 13.34 20.52 0.88
CA HIS A 385 12.03 20.99 1.34
C HIS A 385 11.87 20.69 2.82
N SER A 386 11.37 21.66 3.57
CA SER A 386 10.96 21.47 4.96
C SER A 386 9.56 22.00 5.17
N SER A 387 8.79 21.31 6.01
CA SER A 387 7.48 21.76 6.43
C SER A 387 7.21 21.51 7.90
N TYR A 388 6.32 22.33 8.45
CA TYR A 388 5.92 22.26 9.84
C TYR A 388 4.43 22.59 10.00
N TYR A 389 3.68 21.67 10.59
CA TYR A 389 2.29 21.90 10.99
C TYR A 389 2.23 22.72 12.28
N LEU A 390 1.99 24.03 12.16
CA LEU A 390 1.77 24.91 13.31
C LEU A 390 0.52 24.46 14.08
N THR A 391 -0.56 24.19 13.34
CA THR A 391 -1.79 23.55 13.83
C THR A 391 -2.15 22.36 12.94
N ASN A 392 -3.24 21.64 13.26
CA ASN A 392 -3.72 20.55 12.39
C ASN A 392 -4.26 21.06 11.03
N LYS A 393 -4.45 22.39 10.88
CA LYS A 393 -4.96 23.01 9.66
C LYS A 393 -3.96 23.92 8.97
N LEU A 394 -3.00 24.46 9.70
CA LEU A 394 -2.03 25.42 9.18
C LEU A 394 -0.64 24.81 9.12
N GLN A 395 -0.13 24.66 7.90
CA GLN A 395 1.21 24.19 7.59
C GLN A 395 2.03 25.36 7.04
N LEU A 396 3.28 25.47 7.49
CA LEU A 396 4.29 26.36 6.93
C LEU A 396 5.34 25.52 6.20
N LEU A 397 5.91 26.05 5.13
CA LEU A 397 6.93 25.36 4.35
C LEU A 397 7.98 26.31 3.78
N ALA A 398 9.14 25.75 3.50
CA ALA A 398 10.19 26.38 2.72
C ALA A 398 10.87 25.35 1.83
N ARG A 399 11.23 25.74 0.61
CA ARG A 399 12.00 24.92 -0.33
C ARG A 399 13.10 25.72 -0.98
N PHE A 400 14.29 25.12 -1.05
CA PHE A 400 15.38 25.56 -1.90
C PHE A 400 15.57 24.54 -3.02
N ASP A 401 15.63 25.02 -4.26
CA ASP A 401 15.70 24.20 -5.47
C ASP A 401 16.76 24.78 -6.40
N GLN A 402 17.64 23.94 -6.90
CA GLN A 402 18.67 24.27 -7.86
C GLN A 402 18.59 23.35 -9.07
N PHE A 403 18.66 23.93 -10.28
CA PHE A 403 18.67 23.22 -11.54
C PHE A 403 19.74 23.79 -12.47
N ASP A 404 20.70 22.95 -12.85
CA ASP A 404 21.64 23.19 -13.93
C ASP A 404 21.16 22.42 -15.18
N PRO A 405 20.70 23.09 -16.25
CA PRO A 405 20.28 22.41 -17.47
C PRO A 405 21.45 21.77 -18.23
N ASN A 406 22.69 22.23 -18.01
CA ASN A 406 23.87 21.69 -18.66
C ASN A 406 25.15 22.07 -17.91
N THR A 407 25.67 21.15 -17.09
CA THR A 407 26.91 21.28 -16.30
C THR A 407 28.17 21.62 -17.12
N LYS A 408 28.12 21.50 -18.46
CA LYS A 408 29.21 21.91 -19.36
C LYS A 408 29.20 23.40 -19.69
N VAL A 409 28.10 24.11 -19.43
CA VAL A 409 27.95 25.54 -19.67
C VAL A 409 28.15 26.26 -18.35
N LYS A 410 28.91 27.36 -18.35
CA LYS A 410 29.08 28.18 -17.16
C LYS A 410 27.95 29.21 -17.08
N LYS A 411 27.53 29.56 -15.87
CA LYS A 411 26.55 30.62 -15.58
C LYS A 411 25.15 30.39 -16.18
N ASN A 412 24.68 29.15 -16.19
CA ASN A 412 23.34 28.75 -16.66
C ASN A 412 22.47 28.13 -15.55
N LEU A 413 22.90 28.26 -14.30
CA LEU A 413 22.17 27.72 -13.15
C LEU A 413 20.88 28.51 -12.90
N ASN A 414 19.81 27.81 -12.56
CA ASN A 414 18.57 28.41 -12.07
C ASN A 414 18.25 27.94 -10.64
N ARG A 415 18.00 28.89 -9.74
CA ARG A 415 17.63 28.60 -8.34
C ARG A 415 16.25 29.15 -8.00
N GLU A 416 15.43 28.35 -7.33
CA GLU A 416 14.14 28.77 -6.78
C GLU A 416 14.17 28.71 -5.25
N TYR A 417 13.75 29.80 -4.61
CA TYR A 417 13.55 29.89 -3.17
C TYR A 417 12.05 30.07 -2.94
N THR A 418 11.42 29.08 -2.33
CA THR A 418 9.98 29.07 -2.03
C THR A 418 9.79 29.19 -0.52
N VAL A 419 8.92 30.10 -0.09
CA VAL A 419 8.38 30.12 1.27
C VAL A 419 6.87 30.23 1.17
N GLY A 420 6.15 29.49 2.00
CA GLY A 420 4.70 29.43 1.86
C GLY A 420 3.99 28.81 3.04
N GLY A 421 2.69 28.66 2.87
CA GLY A 421 1.85 27.98 3.83
C GLY A 421 0.58 27.44 3.20
N ASN A 422 0.08 26.36 3.80
CA ASN A 422 -1.14 25.67 3.40
C ASN A 422 -2.14 25.76 4.55
N TYR A 423 -3.38 26.11 4.24
CA TYR A 423 -4.50 26.09 5.15
C TYR A 423 -5.54 25.05 4.70
N LEU A 424 -5.64 23.97 5.47
CA LEU A 424 -6.58 22.88 5.26
C LEU A 424 -7.94 23.28 5.84
N LEU A 425 -8.83 23.80 4.99
CA LEU A 425 -10.19 24.16 5.38
C LEU A 425 -10.98 22.91 5.78
N ARG A 426 -10.83 21.86 4.97
CA ARG A 426 -11.34 20.50 5.15
C ARG A 426 -10.33 19.52 4.57
N ASP A 427 -10.56 18.22 4.79
CA ASP A 427 -9.68 17.16 4.27
C ASP A 427 -9.54 17.21 2.74
N ASN A 428 -10.60 17.69 2.07
CA ASN A 428 -10.72 17.75 0.62
C ASN A 428 -10.66 19.18 0.04
N LEU A 429 -10.37 20.19 0.87
CA LEU A 429 -10.34 21.60 0.47
C LEU A 429 -9.18 22.32 1.15
N SER A 430 -8.22 22.80 0.36
CA SER A 430 -7.07 23.56 0.85
C SER A 430 -6.89 24.89 0.11
N LEU A 431 -6.33 25.85 0.85
CA LEU A 431 -5.78 27.09 0.31
C LEU A 431 -4.27 27.05 0.50
N MET A 432 -3.52 27.34 -0.55
CA MET A 432 -2.06 27.35 -0.56
C MET A 432 -1.59 28.73 -0.99
N MET A 433 -0.56 29.23 -0.32
CA MET A 433 0.11 30.47 -0.69
C MET A 433 1.62 30.26 -0.72
N GLY A 434 2.26 30.78 -1.77
CA GLY A 434 3.70 30.69 -1.96
C GLY A 434 4.29 32.01 -2.45
N LEU A 435 5.46 32.37 -1.91
CA LEU A 435 6.34 33.37 -2.48
C LEU A 435 7.54 32.66 -3.07
N VAL A 436 7.78 32.87 -4.37
CA VAL A 436 8.89 32.27 -5.10
C VAL A 436 9.82 33.36 -5.61
N GLN A 437 11.08 33.28 -5.20
CA GLN A 437 12.19 34.05 -5.76
C GLN A 437 12.97 33.15 -6.70
N VAL A 438 13.16 33.59 -7.94
CA VAL A 438 14.02 32.91 -8.91
C VAL A 438 15.31 33.71 -9.10
N ALA A 439 16.45 33.02 -8.99
CA ALA A 439 17.76 33.54 -9.35
C ALA A 439 18.26 32.76 -10.58
N ASN A 440 18.17 33.40 -11.74
CA ASN A 440 18.55 32.82 -13.02
C ASN A 440 19.90 33.43 -13.45
N GLN A 441 20.89 32.60 -13.74
CA GLN A 441 22.22 33.08 -14.14
C GLN A 441 22.33 33.41 -15.64
N GLU A 442 21.52 32.77 -16.49
CA GLU A 442 21.49 32.99 -17.94
C GLU A 442 20.49 34.07 -18.33
N GLY A 443 19.43 34.23 -17.54
CA GLY A 443 18.35 35.19 -17.76
C GLY A 443 18.11 36.11 -16.57
N ARG A 444 16.93 36.72 -16.55
CA ARG A 444 16.51 37.67 -15.52
C ARG A 444 15.85 36.96 -14.34
N ASN A 445 16.24 37.36 -13.15
CA ASN A 445 15.59 36.98 -11.88
C ASN A 445 14.12 37.40 -11.85
N SER A 446 13.29 36.59 -11.18
CA SER A 446 11.87 36.87 -10.96
C SER A 446 11.48 36.80 -9.48
N GLN A 447 10.34 37.39 -9.16
CA GLN A 447 9.67 37.30 -7.86
C GLN A 447 8.18 37.20 -8.10
N ARG A 448 7.56 36.15 -7.58
CA ARG A 448 6.12 35.92 -7.72
C ARG A 448 5.46 35.49 -6.42
N LEU A 449 4.22 35.93 -6.27
CA LEU A 449 3.24 35.39 -5.34
C LEU A 449 2.36 34.39 -6.10
N GLU A 450 2.06 33.28 -5.45
CA GLU A 450 1.14 32.27 -5.93
C GLU A 450 0.10 32.01 -4.86
N ALA A 451 -1.16 31.96 -5.26
CA ALA A 451 -2.28 31.56 -4.41
C ALA A 451 -3.06 30.48 -5.15
N LEU A 452 -3.29 29.35 -4.50
CA LEU A 452 -3.95 28.20 -5.10
C LEU A 452 -5.06 27.69 -4.18
N THR A 453 -6.23 27.46 -4.75
CA THR A 453 -7.31 26.70 -4.11
C THR A 453 -7.33 25.31 -4.73
N GLN A 454 -7.33 24.28 -3.89
CA GLN A 454 -7.44 22.90 -4.32
C GLN A 454 -8.68 22.25 -3.72
N ILE A 455 -9.44 21.58 -4.57
CA ILE A 455 -10.60 20.76 -4.19
C ILE A 455 -10.32 19.34 -4.65
N MET A 456 -10.48 18.38 -3.75
CA MET A 456 -10.44 16.95 -4.05
C MET A 456 -11.83 16.34 -3.83
N PHE A 457 -12.18 15.33 -4.60
CA PHE A 457 -13.44 14.59 -4.47
C PHE A 457 -13.23 13.11 -4.69
#